data_AF-A0A6F9EF86-F1
#
_entry.id   AF-A0A6F9EF86-F1
#
_cell.length_a   1.000
_cell.length_b   1.000
_cell.length_c   1.000
_cell.angle_alpha   90.00
_cell.angle_beta   90.00
_cell.angle_gamma   90.00
#
_symmetry.space_group_name_H-M   'P 1'
#
loop_
_entity.id
_entity.type
_entity.pdbx_description
1 polymer ?
#
loop_
_entity_poly.entity_id
_entity_poly.type
_entity_poly.pdbx_seq_one_letter_code
_entity_poly.pdbx_strand_id
1 'polypeptide(L)'
;MRFLLSGYRFKVEYQQEDDGTFTGTLDAFDIAANAPTVEELKRELAKEAVEYANEYMEEFQLYFNVPNRKHHAPYVLNVLIQDDLAGVVGLLDA
;
A
#
# COMPACT_ATOMS: atom_id res chain seq x y z
N MET A 1 13.84 14.05 1.17
CA MET A 1 13.27 12.94 0.38
C MET A 1 11.75 12.87 0.52
N ARG A 2 11.18 12.76 1.73
CA ARG A 2 9.70 12.67 1.93
C ARG A 2 8.87 13.78 1.26
N PHE A 3 9.35 15.03 1.25
CA PHE A 3 8.68 16.13 0.54
C PHE A 3 8.46 15.85 -0.96
N LEU A 4 9.45 15.25 -1.64
CA LEU A 4 9.37 14.92 -3.07
C LEU A 4 8.35 13.81 -3.35
N LEU A 5 8.05 12.98 -2.35
CA LEU A 5 7.14 11.85 -2.48
C LEU A 5 5.76 12.12 -1.89
N SER A 6 5.51 13.32 -1.38
CA SER A 6 4.28 13.68 -0.66
C SER A 6 2.98 13.49 -1.48
N GLY A 7 3.07 13.53 -2.81
CA GLY A 7 1.95 13.27 -3.72
C GLY A 7 1.64 11.79 -3.98
N TYR A 8 2.51 10.85 -3.57
CA TYR A 8 2.32 9.41 -3.78
C TYR A 8 1.65 8.80 -2.55
N ARG A 9 0.34 8.99 -2.46
CA ARG A 9 -0.55 8.46 -1.41
C ARG A 9 -1.49 7.43 -2.01
N PHE A 10 -1.94 6.48 -1.20
CA PHE A 10 -2.82 5.42 -1.67
C PHE A 10 -4.26 5.78 -1.41
N LYS A 11 -5.11 5.69 -2.43
CA LYS A 11 -6.55 5.65 -2.23
C LYS A 11 -6.93 4.26 -1.73
N VAL A 12 -7.65 4.19 -0.62
CA VAL A 12 -8.27 2.97 -0.11
C VAL A 12 -9.72 2.97 -0.58
N GLU A 13 -10.08 1.98 -1.40
CA GLU A 13 -11.48 1.67 -1.67
C GLU A 13 -11.89 0.51 -0.78
N TYR A 14 -13.03 0.62 -0.10
CA TYR A 14 -13.50 -0.45 0.78
C TYR A 14 -15.02 -0.54 0.79
N GLN A 15 -15.50 -1.74 1.14
CA GLN A 15 -16.91 -2.07 1.26
C GLN A 15 -17.13 -2.91 2.51
N GLN A 16 -18.30 -2.76 3.13
CA GLN A 16 -18.72 -3.65 4.21
C GLN A 16 -19.34 -4.92 3.62
N GLU A 17 -18.90 -6.06 4.11
CA GLU A 17 -19.38 -7.38 3.72
C GLU A 17 -20.59 -7.83 4.57
N ASP A 18 -21.28 -8.88 4.13
CA ASP A 18 -22.49 -9.40 4.79
C ASP A 18 -22.26 -9.87 6.23
N ASP A 19 -21.02 -10.28 6.57
CA ASP A 19 -20.62 -10.71 7.91
C ASP A 19 -20.20 -9.54 8.83
N GLY A 20 -20.31 -8.30 8.32
CA GLY A 20 -19.96 -7.09 9.03
C GLY A 20 -18.48 -6.70 8.96
N THR A 21 -17.63 -7.52 8.34
CA THR A 21 -16.23 -7.17 8.06
C THR A 21 -16.12 -6.16 6.91
N PHE A 22 -14.92 -5.64 6.67
CA PHE A 22 -14.62 -4.71 5.60
C PHE A 22 -13.53 -5.29 4.70
N THR A 23 -13.81 -5.36 3.40
CA THR A 23 -12.81 -5.66 2.38
C THR A 23 -12.39 -4.35 1.72
N GLY A 24 -11.09 -4.16 1.51
CA GLY A 24 -10.60 -3.01 0.74
C GLY A 24 -9.35 -3.30 -0.07
N THR A 25 -9.05 -2.37 -0.97
CA THR A 25 -7.99 -2.50 -1.97
C THR A 25 -7.07 -1.28 -2.01
N LEU A 26 -5.83 -1.52 -2.43
CA LEU A 26 -4.89 -0.50 -2.90
C LEU A 26 -4.63 -0.73 -4.38
N ASP A 27 -5.41 -0.10 -5.25
CA ASP A 27 -5.33 -0.29 -6.71
C ASP A 27 -3.91 -0.02 -7.24
N ALA A 28 -3.19 0.92 -6.63
CA ALA A 28 -1.82 1.24 -7.03
C ALA A 28 -0.84 0.05 -6.91
N PHE A 29 -1.14 -0.96 -6.09
CA PHE A 29 -0.30 -2.17 -5.91
C PHE A 29 -1.01 -3.48 -6.29
N ASP A 30 -2.28 -3.44 -6.69
CA ASP A 30 -3.14 -4.63 -6.83
C ASP A 30 -3.24 -5.47 -5.54
N ILE A 31 -3.28 -4.80 -4.39
CA ILE A 31 -3.37 -5.44 -3.07
C ILE A 31 -4.81 -5.37 -2.55
N ALA A 32 -5.26 -6.42 -1.86
CA ALA A 32 -6.53 -6.45 -1.16
C ALA A 32 -6.36 -7.07 0.24
N ALA A 33 -7.17 -6.63 1.19
CA ALA A 33 -7.26 -7.22 2.53
C ALA A 33 -8.70 -7.18 3.04
N ASN A 34 -8.98 -7.98 4.06
CA ASN A 34 -10.25 -7.98 4.79
C ASN A 34 -9.96 -7.88 6.30
N ALA A 35 -10.75 -7.08 7.01
CA ALA A 35 -10.63 -6.96 8.45
C ALA A 35 -11.97 -6.58 9.13
N PRO A 36 -12.14 -6.84 10.44
CA PRO A 36 -13.36 -6.51 11.17
C PRO A 36 -13.71 -5.02 11.25
N THR A 37 -12.72 -4.12 11.13
CA THR A 37 -12.91 -2.66 11.20
C THR A 37 -12.10 -1.95 10.11
N VAL A 38 -12.47 -0.71 9.77
CA VAL A 38 -11.73 0.09 8.79
C VAL A 38 -10.32 0.40 9.28
N GLU A 39 -10.14 0.64 10.58
CA GLU A 39 -8.83 0.87 11.18
C GLU A 39 -7.92 -0.35 11.08
N GLU A 40 -8.45 -1.56 11.31
CA GLU A 40 -7.71 -2.81 11.13
C GLU A 40 -7.45 -3.08 9.65
N LEU A 41 -8.42 -2.80 8.77
CA LEU A 41 -8.26 -2.94 7.32
C LEU A 41 -7.09 -2.10 6.82
N LYS A 42 -6.99 -0.82 7.24
CA LYS A 42 -5.85 0.04 6.90
C LYS A 42 -4.52 -0.52 7.42
N ARG A 43 -4.51 -1.16 8.60
CA ARG A 43 -3.30 -1.78 9.13
C ARG A 43 -2.90 -3.01 8.32
N GLU A 44 -3.84 -3.86 7.92
CA GLU A 44 -3.54 -5.02 7.07
C GLU A 44 -3.06 -4.58 5.68
N LEU A 45 -3.75 -3.63 5.04
CA LEU A 45 -3.29 -3.05 3.76
C LEU A 45 -1.90 -2.42 3.86
N ALA A 46 -1.57 -1.75 4.98
CA ALA A 46 -0.24 -1.21 5.21
C ALA A 46 0.84 -2.31 5.33
N LYS A 47 0.53 -3.44 5.98
CA LYS A 47 1.47 -4.57 6.09
C LYS A 47 1.75 -5.19 4.72
N GLU A 48 0.69 -5.46 3.96
CA GLU A 48 0.79 -5.97 2.59
C GLU A 48 1.57 -5.01 1.70
N ALA A 49 1.36 -3.69 1.83
CA ALA A 49 2.13 -2.69 1.10
C ALA A 49 3.62 -2.69 1.46
N VAL A 50 3.97 -2.93 2.72
CA VAL A 50 5.37 -3.08 3.17
C VAL A 50 5.98 -4.36 2.59
N GLU A 51 5.25 -5.48 2.63
CA GLU A 51 5.71 -6.75 2.04
C GLU A 51 5.97 -6.61 0.55
N TYR A 52 4.99 -6.07 -0.20
CA TYR A 52 5.13 -5.77 -1.62
C TYR A 52 6.30 -4.82 -1.91
N ALA A 53 6.50 -3.78 -1.11
CA ALA A 53 7.59 -2.83 -1.30
C ALA A 53 8.96 -3.47 -1.10
N ASN A 54 9.10 -4.40 -0.15
CA ASN A 54 10.33 -5.18 0.05
C ASN A 54 10.56 -6.13 -1.13
N GLU A 55 9.55 -6.90 -1.55
CA GLU A 55 9.65 -7.81 -2.69
C GLU A 55 10.02 -7.06 -3.98
N TYR A 56 9.41 -5.88 -4.21
CA TYR A 56 9.73 -5.02 -5.33
C TYR A 56 11.21 -4.65 -5.35
N MET A 57 11.82 -4.40 -4.18
CA MET A 57 13.24 -4.04 -4.09
C MET A 57 14.17 -5.24 -4.18
N GLU A 58 13.78 -6.40 -3.65
CA GLU A 58 14.51 -7.66 -3.80
C GLU A 58 14.60 -8.08 -5.27
N GLU A 59 13.50 -7.92 -6.01
CA GLU A 59 13.36 -8.28 -7.43
C GLU A 59 13.29 -7.01 -8.32
N PHE A 60 14.03 -5.96 -7.97
CA PHE A 60 13.93 -4.64 -8.62
C PHE A 60 14.07 -4.68 -10.14
N GLN A 61 15.01 -5.47 -10.67
CA GLN A 61 15.23 -5.57 -12.11
C GLN A 61 14.03 -6.20 -12.83
N LEU A 62 13.27 -7.08 -12.17
CA LEU A 62 12.05 -7.63 -12.72
C LEU A 62 10.94 -6.57 -12.65
N TYR A 63 10.61 -6.11 -11.44
CA TYR A 63 9.46 -5.25 -11.22
C TYR A 63 9.56 -3.86 -11.90
N PHE A 64 10.74 -3.23 -11.90
CA PHE A 64 10.92 -1.91 -12.50
C PHE A 64 10.84 -1.92 -14.02
N ASN A 65 11.15 -3.06 -14.65
CA ASN A 65 11.15 -3.19 -16.11
C ASN A 65 9.79 -3.66 -16.68
N VAL A 66 8.87 -4.13 -15.84
CA VAL A 66 7.50 -4.46 -16.25
C VAL A 66 6.69 -3.17 -16.47
N PRO A 67 6.13 -2.91 -17.68
CA PRO A 67 5.48 -1.63 -17.99
C PRO A 67 4.38 -1.20 -17.02
N ASN A 68 3.55 -2.13 -16.54
CA ASN A 68 2.48 -1.88 -15.59
C ASN A 68 2.93 -1.89 -14.12
N ARG A 69 4.22 -2.05 -13.81
CA ARG A 69 4.74 -2.01 -12.42
C ARG A 69 5.82 -0.95 -12.21
N LYS A 70 6.40 -0.43 -13.30
CA LYS A 70 7.40 0.65 -13.24
C LYS A 70 6.90 1.88 -12.47
N HIS A 71 5.62 2.23 -12.64
CA HIS A 71 5.02 3.40 -11.99
C HIS A 71 4.77 3.21 -10.48
N HIS A 72 4.97 2.01 -9.95
CA HIS A 72 4.85 1.71 -8.52
C HIS A 72 6.07 2.19 -7.73
N ALA A 73 7.22 2.35 -8.39
CA ALA A 73 8.48 2.74 -7.77
C ALA A 73 8.39 3.93 -6.79
N PRO A 74 7.75 5.08 -7.12
CA PRO A 74 7.64 6.18 -6.17
C PRO A 74 6.77 5.86 -4.94
N TYR A 75 5.74 5.01 -5.09
CA TYR A 75 4.93 4.53 -3.96
C TYR A 75 5.73 3.58 -3.08
N VAL A 76 6.44 2.62 -3.69
CA VAL A 76 7.36 1.69 -3.01
C VAL A 76 8.39 2.46 -2.19
N LEU A 77 9.05 3.45 -2.80
CA LEU A 77 10.01 4.29 -2.09
C LEU A 77 9.35 5.07 -0.95
N ASN A 78 8.12 5.56 -1.12
CA ASN A 78 7.43 6.28 -0.05
C ASN A 78 7.07 5.39 1.13
N VAL A 79 6.71 4.12 0.89
CA VAL A 79 6.49 3.11 1.93
C VAL A 79 7.79 2.82 2.70
N LEU A 80 8.88 2.53 1.98
CA LEU A 80 10.15 2.10 2.58
C LEU A 80 10.86 3.18 3.41
N ILE A 81 10.59 4.46 3.15
CA ILE A 81 11.20 5.55 3.92
C ILE A 81 10.40 5.94 5.16
N GLN A 82 9.23 5.32 5.42
CA GLN A 82 8.49 5.54 6.67
C GLN A 82 9.24 4.92 7.85
N ASP A 83 9.10 5.51 9.04
CA ASP A 83 9.84 5.07 10.23
C ASP A 83 9.27 3.77 10.80
N ASP A 84 7.95 3.56 10.62
CA ASP A 84 7.21 2.43 11.12
C ASP A 84 5.91 2.22 10.31
N LEU A 85 5.17 1.17 10.68
CA LEU A 85 3.89 0.84 10.07
C LEU A 85 2.86 1.96 10.23
N ALA A 86 2.91 2.76 11.31
CA ALA A 86 1.98 3.87 11.50
C ALA A 86 2.22 4.99 10.47
N GLY A 87 3.48 5.24 10.10
CA GLY A 87 3.84 6.10 8.99
C GLY A 87 3.25 5.62 7.65
N VAL A 88 3.30 4.30 7.40
CA VAL A 88 2.70 3.70 6.19
C VAL A 88 1.17 3.82 6.22
N VAL A 89 0.53 3.58 7.35
CA VAL A 89 -0.92 3.82 7.52
C VAL A 89 -1.29 5.28 7.24
N GLY A 90 -0.40 6.21 7.57
CA GLY A 90 -0.54 7.64 7.26
C GLY A 90 -0.49 7.98 5.76
N LEU A 91 -0.10 7.03 4.89
CA LEU A 91 -0.14 7.17 3.43
C LEU A 91 -1.47 6.72 2.81
N LEU A 92 -2.33 6.05 3.59
CA LEU A 92 -3.62 5.50 3.15
C LEU A 92 -4.74 6.51 3.36
N ASP A 93 -5.32 7.00 2.26
CA ASP A 93 -6.47 7.89 2.23
C ASP A 93 -7.74 7.05 2.01
N ALA A 94 -8.53 6.90 3.09
CA ALA A 94 -9.78 6.14 3.13
C ALA A 94 -10.96 7.10 3.38
#